data_AF-B6GXJ3-F1
#
_entry.id   AF-B6GXJ3-F1
#
_cell.length_a   1.000
_cell.length_b   1.000
_cell.length_c   1.000
_cell.angle_alpha   90.00
_cell.angle_beta   90.00
_cell.angle_gamma   90.00
#
_symmetry.space_group_name_H-M   'P 1'
#
loop_
_entity.id
_entity.type
_entity.pdbx_description
1 polymer ?
#
loop_
_entity_poly.entity_id
_entity_poly.type
_entity_poly.pdbx_seq_one_letter_code
_entity_poly.pdbx_strand_id
1 'polypeptide(L)'
;MLHKYLLLPLLASYGAAVTISVAKSGGNATSGLQYGAMEEEINHCGEGGLYAELIRNRAFQGSKKFPSSLEAWSGVGDSSLSLKNLTDPLSTALPTSVNVKGSGTAGLSNVGFWGIDVRPQKYSGSFYVKGSYEGSFTASLLSSSDKVLATAEVASKSVADDWVQHEFVLTPKEKASDTNNTFSLTFDGSKASSGSLDFNLISLFPPTWNDRPNGMRRDLMQAMADMGPTFLRFPGGNNMEGDTIEGRWKWNETIGPLKDRPGRATTWEYQETLGLGLVEYMEWCDDLGMEPILGVYAGLGLSGEIVPEADLDFYVQDALNEIEFLTGSVDTEYGALRAKVGHPEPWKIRYVEVGNEDMLSNGLESYKAYRFKAFYDAITAKYPDIQVLASTIDLTLPETAGGDYHLYDTPDNFVSKFNMFDSFAPEHPILLGEIAATSPLNGEDIDWNDTHFSLYPWWIGTVAEAVFLIGAERNADRVIGSTYAPFMMNLDAYQWSPTMLSFNADPDQTARSTSWHAWTLFNHNIMTNTLPATSPDAFGPLYYVTGQNSKKDSHIFKGAVYNSTSDVLVSLTFEGVGRGTKADLTILTAPDPFAMNEVGGSNMVNSKTTQIKAGKKGEFSFKLPNLSIAVLTTN
;
A
#
# COMPACT_ATOMS: atom_id res chain seq x y z
N MET A 1 -48.17 54.92 28.36
CA MET A 1 -48.01 54.00 27.21
C MET A 1 -46.95 52.97 27.58
N LEU A 2 -47.37 51.74 27.85
CA LEU A 2 -46.52 50.60 28.18
C LEU A 2 -45.61 50.25 26.99
N HIS A 3 -44.29 50.20 27.18
CA HIS A 3 -43.40 49.43 26.32
C HIS A 3 -43.05 48.12 27.05
N LYS A 4 -43.66 47.03 26.59
CA LYS A 4 -43.31 45.65 26.97
C LYS A 4 -41.97 45.31 26.34
N TYR A 5 -40.94 45.12 27.16
CA TYR A 5 -39.75 44.38 26.76
C TYR A 5 -40.09 42.88 26.79
N LEU A 6 -40.28 42.29 25.62
CA LEU A 6 -40.24 40.84 25.44
C LEU A 6 -38.78 40.39 25.53
N LEU A 7 -38.37 39.92 26.70
CA LEU A 7 -37.23 39.03 26.84
C LEU A 7 -37.68 37.65 26.34
N LEU A 8 -37.37 37.32 25.08
CA LEU A 8 -37.34 35.93 24.64
C LEU A 8 -36.15 35.25 25.35
N PRO A 9 -36.36 34.19 26.15
CA PRO A 9 -35.24 33.35 26.53
C PRO A 9 -34.81 32.58 25.28
N LEU A 10 -33.55 32.77 24.86
CA LEU A 10 -32.86 31.78 24.03
C LEU A 10 -32.79 30.49 24.87
N LEU A 11 -33.76 29.60 24.69
CA LEU A 11 -33.64 28.22 25.13
C LEU A 11 -32.61 27.58 24.20
N ALA A 12 -31.32 27.70 24.55
CA ALA A 12 -30.33 26.75 24.07
C ALA A 12 -30.80 25.37 24.55
N SER A 13 -31.21 24.50 23.63
CA SER A 13 -31.47 23.11 23.97
C SER A 13 -30.12 22.51 24.36
N TYR A 14 -29.83 22.45 25.67
CA TYR A 14 -28.78 21.59 26.16
C TYR A 14 -29.23 20.16 25.89
N GLY A 15 -28.70 19.55 24.83
CA GLY A 15 -28.86 18.11 24.60
C GLY A 15 -28.35 17.35 25.81
N ALA A 16 -29.02 16.27 26.20
CA ALA A 16 -28.49 15.37 27.22
C ALA A 16 -27.15 14.77 26.74
N ALA A 17 -26.19 14.59 27.64
CA ALA A 17 -24.91 13.99 27.29
C ALA A 17 -25.06 12.47 27.13
N VAL A 18 -24.39 11.92 26.11
CA VAL A 18 -24.23 10.48 25.94
C VAL A 18 -23.39 9.96 27.11
N THR A 19 -23.97 9.08 27.92
CA THR A 19 -23.34 8.62 29.17
C THR A 19 -22.73 7.24 28.99
N ILE A 20 -21.41 7.15 29.12
CA ILE A 20 -20.64 5.92 28.87
C ILE A 20 -19.91 5.52 30.15
N SER A 21 -20.19 4.30 30.62
CA SER A 21 -19.53 3.69 31.78
C SER A 21 -18.77 2.44 31.36
N VAL A 22 -17.44 2.49 31.49
CA VAL A 22 -16.52 1.44 31.03
C VAL A 22 -16.09 0.58 32.22
N ALA A 23 -16.26 -0.73 32.09
CA ALA A 23 -15.81 -1.69 33.09
C ALA A 23 -14.28 -1.82 33.10
N LYS A 24 -13.70 -2.15 34.25
CA LYS A 24 -12.24 -2.34 34.38
C LYS A 24 -11.69 -3.63 33.72
N SER A 25 -12.58 -4.55 33.34
CA SER A 25 -12.21 -5.88 32.85
C SER A 25 -13.37 -6.54 32.10
N GLY A 26 -13.09 -7.67 31.44
CA GLY A 26 -14.10 -8.49 30.77
C GLY A 26 -14.26 -8.23 29.28
N GLY A 27 -13.33 -7.50 28.67
CA GLY A 27 -13.27 -7.35 27.22
C GLY A 27 -12.23 -8.27 26.58
N ASN A 28 -12.00 -8.08 25.30
CA ASN A 28 -11.27 -9.02 24.45
C ASN A 28 -9.83 -8.58 24.25
N ALA A 29 -8.89 -9.53 24.24
CA ALA A 29 -7.54 -9.25 23.77
C ALA A 29 -7.59 -8.87 22.29
N THR A 30 -6.75 -7.91 21.91
CA THR A 30 -6.64 -7.52 20.51
C THR A 30 -5.46 -8.24 19.85
N SER A 31 -5.49 -8.41 18.54
CA SER A 31 -4.40 -9.02 17.75
C SER A 31 -3.07 -8.25 17.83
N GLY A 32 -3.15 -6.95 18.09
CA GLY A 32 -2.08 -5.97 17.93
C GLY A 32 -1.84 -5.56 16.47
N LEU A 33 -2.69 -6.01 15.54
CA LEU A 33 -2.60 -5.81 14.10
C LEU A 33 -3.78 -4.98 13.57
N GLN A 34 -4.31 -4.03 14.34
CA GLN A 34 -5.62 -3.43 14.02
C GLN A 34 -5.66 -2.68 12.69
N TYR A 35 -4.57 -2.01 12.32
CA TYR A 35 -4.52 -1.20 11.11
C TYR A 35 -3.19 -1.42 10.38
N GLY A 36 -3.27 -1.89 9.15
CA GLY A 36 -2.15 -2.25 8.30
C GLY A 36 -2.09 -1.43 7.01
N ALA A 37 -1.23 -1.88 6.10
CA ALA A 37 -1.22 -1.51 4.69
C ALA A 37 -1.53 -2.73 3.83
N MET A 38 -2.17 -2.53 2.68
CA MET A 38 -2.36 -3.55 1.65
C MET A 38 -1.65 -3.05 0.40
N GLU A 39 -0.85 -3.89 -0.24
CA GLU A 39 -0.16 -3.54 -1.47
C GLU A 39 -0.38 -4.60 -2.54
N GLU A 40 -0.77 -4.12 -3.72
CA GLU A 40 -0.69 -4.79 -5.02
C GLU A 40 -0.16 -3.81 -6.04
N GLU A 41 0.38 -4.25 -7.19
CA GLU A 41 0.79 -3.32 -8.25
C GLU A 41 -0.44 -2.77 -9.02
N ILE A 42 -0.98 -1.66 -8.54
CA ILE A 42 -2.07 -0.87 -9.11
C ILE A 42 -1.69 0.62 -9.12
N ASN A 43 -2.22 1.44 -10.01
CA ASN A 43 -2.01 2.89 -9.99
C ASN A 43 -0.53 3.36 -10.02
N HIS A 44 0.37 2.52 -10.54
CA HIS A 44 1.82 2.77 -10.46
C HIS A 44 2.30 2.97 -9.01
N CYS A 45 1.69 2.27 -8.04
CA CYS A 45 2.06 2.36 -6.64
C CYS A 45 3.38 1.64 -6.33
N GLY A 46 3.74 0.58 -7.05
CA GLY A 46 5.08 -0.01 -7.03
C GLY A 46 5.96 0.67 -8.09
N GLU A 47 5.78 0.30 -9.35
CA GLU A 47 6.49 0.82 -10.53
C GLU A 47 6.15 2.29 -10.82
N GLY A 48 7.09 3.18 -10.49
CA GLY A 48 6.88 4.63 -10.57
C GLY A 48 6.37 5.26 -9.29
N GLY A 49 6.22 4.45 -8.24
CA GLY A 49 5.79 4.84 -6.91
C GLY A 49 6.80 4.45 -5.84
N LEU A 50 6.41 3.47 -5.01
CA LEU A 50 7.16 2.97 -3.88
C LEU A 50 8.49 2.37 -4.30
N TYR A 51 8.56 1.69 -5.44
CA TYR A 51 9.84 1.24 -5.99
C TYR A 51 10.61 2.43 -6.55
N ALA A 52 11.83 2.69 -6.04
CA ALA A 52 12.52 3.96 -6.28
C ALA A 52 13.21 4.10 -7.65
N GLU A 53 13.02 3.14 -8.58
CA GLU A 53 13.55 3.23 -9.94
C GLU A 53 12.98 4.47 -10.65
N LEU A 54 13.86 5.27 -11.25
CA LEU A 54 13.46 6.49 -11.96
C LEU A 54 13.31 6.27 -13.46
N ILE A 55 13.88 5.20 -14.02
CA ILE A 55 13.83 4.91 -15.45
C ILE A 55 12.62 4.05 -15.77
N ARG A 56 11.63 4.67 -16.44
CA ARG A 56 10.44 3.95 -16.93
C ARG A 56 10.83 3.08 -18.11
N ASN A 57 10.28 1.86 -18.18
CA ASN A 57 10.58 0.90 -19.25
C ASN A 57 12.10 0.62 -19.37
N ARG A 58 12.77 0.43 -18.23
CA ARG A 58 14.24 0.33 -18.11
C ARG A 58 14.92 -0.79 -18.87
N ALA A 59 14.20 -1.88 -19.15
CA ALA A 59 14.76 -3.10 -19.72
C ALA A 59 13.96 -3.63 -20.91
N PHE A 60 13.05 -2.82 -21.47
CA PHE A 60 12.24 -3.18 -22.64
C PHE A 60 11.47 -4.49 -22.46
N GLN A 61 11.14 -4.82 -21.21
CA GLN A 61 10.33 -5.96 -20.84
C GLN A 61 8.98 -5.87 -21.55
N GLY A 62 8.44 -7.03 -21.87
CA GLY A 62 7.19 -7.11 -22.61
C GLY A 62 6.55 -8.47 -22.43
N SER A 63 5.25 -8.47 -22.62
CA SER A 63 4.39 -9.63 -22.53
C SER A 63 3.53 -9.74 -23.79
N LYS A 64 2.69 -10.78 -23.85
CA LYS A 64 1.71 -10.92 -24.92
C LYS A 64 0.68 -9.78 -24.90
N LYS A 65 0.28 -9.30 -23.72
CA LYS A 65 -0.68 -8.20 -23.54
C LYS A 65 -0.02 -6.84 -23.83
N PHE A 66 1.20 -6.65 -23.34
CA PHE A 66 2.00 -5.44 -23.54
C PHE A 66 3.34 -5.76 -24.21
N PRO A 67 3.39 -5.82 -25.55
CA PRO A 67 4.64 -6.10 -26.26
C PRO A 67 5.73 -5.06 -25.95
N SER A 68 6.99 -5.50 -25.97
CA SER A 68 8.15 -4.61 -25.78
C SER A 68 8.04 -3.38 -26.67
N SER A 69 8.24 -2.19 -26.08
CA SER A 69 8.08 -0.91 -26.75
C SER A 69 9.25 0.03 -26.43
N LEU A 70 9.31 1.17 -27.14
CA LEU A 70 10.21 2.28 -26.83
C LEU A 70 9.51 3.36 -25.98
N GLU A 71 8.42 3.01 -25.29
CA GLU A 71 7.72 3.96 -24.43
C GLU A 71 8.69 4.61 -23.43
N ALA A 72 8.51 5.91 -23.20
CA ALA A 72 9.36 6.79 -22.38
C ALA A 72 10.75 7.09 -22.96
N TRP A 73 11.19 6.41 -24.02
CA TRP A 73 12.49 6.58 -24.63
C TRP A 73 12.45 7.45 -25.89
N SER A 74 13.49 8.24 -26.10
CA SER A 74 13.71 9.01 -27.33
C SER A 74 15.19 9.02 -27.72
N GLY A 75 15.47 9.11 -29.03
CA GLY A 75 16.85 9.21 -29.52
C GLY A 75 17.45 10.58 -29.23
N VAL A 76 18.75 10.62 -28.90
CA VAL A 76 19.51 11.86 -28.70
C VAL A 76 20.38 12.13 -29.93
N GLY A 77 20.48 13.40 -30.36
CA GLY A 77 21.28 13.79 -31.52
C GLY A 77 20.72 13.21 -32.83
N ASP A 78 21.56 12.54 -33.62
CA ASP A 78 21.15 11.87 -34.87
C ASP A 78 20.70 10.41 -34.66
N SER A 79 20.42 10.02 -33.41
CA SER A 79 20.16 8.62 -33.07
C SER A 79 18.82 8.10 -33.58
N SER A 80 18.86 6.91 -34.18
CA SER A 80 17.70 6.08 -34.43
C SER A 80 17.66 4.93 -33.43
N LEU A 81 16.50 4.78 -32.76
CA LEU A 81 16.24 3.70 -31.81
C LEU A 81 15.44 2.59 -32.49
N SER A 82 15.83 1.33 -32.23
CA SER A 82 15.05 0.16 -32.67
C SER A 82 15.19 -0.97 -31.68
N LEU A 83 14.11 -1.71 -31.42
CA LEU A 83 14.17 -2.90 -30.57
C LEU A 83 14.74 -4.09 -31.35
N LYS A 84 15.55 -4.90 -30.67
CA LYS A 84 16.13 -6.13 -31.22
C LYS A 84 16.01 -7.27 -30.24
N ASN A 85 15.70 -8.45 -30.79
CA ASN A 85 15.85 -9.73 -30.11
C ASN A 85 17.13 -10.36 -30.63
N LEU A 86 18.24 -10.12 -29.95
CA LEU A 86 19.55 -10.65 -30.33
C LEU A 86 19.58 -12.17 -30.13
N THR A 87 20.47 -12.86 -30.84
CA THR A 87 20.70 -14.31 -30.60
C THR A 87 21.20 -14.58 -29.19
N ASP A 88 22.03 -13.66 -28.67
CA ASP A 88 22.57 -13.69 -27.31
C ASP A 88 22.05 -12.45 -26.55
N PRO A 89 20.82 -12.51 -25.99
CA PRO A 89 20.25 -11.43 -25.20
C PRO A 89 20.99 -11.26 -23.87
N LEU A 90 20.65 -10.22 -23.10
CA LEU A 90 21.23 -9.98 -21.78
C LEU A 90 20.98 -11.18 -20.86
N SER A 91 19.77 -11.74 -20.94
CA SER A 91 19.37 -12.98 -20.30
C SER A 91 18.15 -13.55 -21.03
N THR A 92 17.73 -14.76 -20.67
CA THR A 92 16.46 -15.31 -21.14
C THR A 92 15.24 -14.53 -20.61
N ALA A 93 15.38 -13.86 -19.47
CA ALA A 93 14.34 -13.02 -18.88
C ALA A 93 14.22 -11.65 -19.57
N LEU A 94 15.31 -11.14 -20.13
CA LEU A 94 15.37 -9.85 -20.84
C LEU A 94 15.80 -10.05 -22.31
N PRO A 95 14.93 -10.65 -23.15
CA PRO A 95 15.27 -11.02 -24.53
C PRO A 95 15.35 -9.83 -25.49
N THR A 96 14.69 -8.72 -25.17
CA THR A 96 14.60 -7.53 -26.00
C THR A 96 15.58 -6.46 -25.52
N SER A 97 16.37 -5.90 -26.43
CA SER A 97 17.27 -4.76 -26.18
C SER A 97 16.97 -3.59 -27.12
N VAL A 98 17.39 -2.38 -26.75
CA VAL A 98 17.35 -1.22 -27.67
C VAL A 98 18.68 -1.08 -28.41
N ASN A 99 18.62 -1.07 -29.73
CA ASN A 99 19.73 -0.66 -30.58
C ASN A 99 19.70 0.86 -30.77
N VAL A 100 20.83 1.49 -30.51
CA VAL A 100 21.04 2.93 -30.68
C VAL A 100 22.05 3.13 -31.81
N LYS A 101 21.60 3.63 -32.95
CA LYS A 101 22.42 3.88 -34.13
C LYS A 101 22.58 5.38 -34.36
N GLY A 102 23.81 5.86 -34.49
CA GLY A 102 24.11 7.27 -34.77
C GLY A 102 25.58 7.45 -35.19
N SER A 103 25.90 8.59 -35.78
CA SER A 103 27.23 8.87 -36.36
C SER A 103 28.00 9.98 -35.64
N GLY A 104 27.31 10.85 -34.91
CA GLY A 104 27.89 11.91 -34.08
C GLY A 104 27.68 11.63 -32.59
N THR A 105 27.19 12.62 -31.85
CA THR A 105 26.67 12.39 -30.49
C THR A 105 25.41 11.53 -30.59
N ALA A 106 25.56 10.24 -30.30
CA ALA A 106 24.50 9.25 -30.30
C ALA A 106 24.05 8.94 -28.86
N GLY A 107 22.84 8.43 -28.67
CA GLY A 107 22.31 8.14 -27.36
C GLY A 107 20.79 8.02 -27.31
N LEU A 108 20.31 7.90 -26.08
CA LEU A 108 18.89 7.80 -25.76
C LEU A 108 18.60 8.55 -24.46
N SER A 109 17.40 9.09 -24.37
CA SER A 109 16.88 9.77 -23.18
C SER A 109 15.59 9.13 -22.68
N ASN A 110 15.35 9.23 -21.38
CA ASN A 110 14.17 8.74 -20.70
C ASN A 110 13.51 9.86 -19.90
N VAL A 111 12.19 9.96 -19.97
CA VAL A 111 11.40 10.98 -19.25
C VAL A 111 11.03 10.58 -17.82
N GLY A 112 11.42 9.39 -17.39
CA GLY A 112 11.04 8.79 -16.11
C GLY A 112 9.54 8.48 -16.01
N PHE A 113 9.07 8.31 -14.78
CA PHE A 113 7.65 8.13 -14.48
C PHE A 113 6.95 9.50 -14.42
N TRP A 114 6.65 10.05 -15.60
CA TRP A 114 6.08 11.40 -15.82
C TRP A 114 6.91 12.54 -15.21
N GLY A 115 8.19 12.30 -15.01
CA GLY A 115 9.13 13.25 -14.47
C GLY A 115 10.22 12.55 -13.65
N ILE A 116 11.27 13.32 -13.34
CA ILE A 116 12.35 12.92 -12.46
C ILE A 116 12.61 14.09 -11.50
N ASP A 117 12.46 13.88 -10.20
CA ASP A 117 12.89 14.85 -9.20
C ASP A 117 14.43 14.86 -9.09
N VAL A 118 15.02 16.05 -9.28
CA VAL A 118 16.46 16.27 -9.27
C VAL A 118 16.84 17.19 -8.11
N ARG A 119 17.61 16.67 -7.16
CA ARG A 119 18.01 17.34 -5.91
C ARG A 119 19.52 17.22 -5.67
N PRO A 120 20.10 18.03 -4.75
CA PRO A 120 21.49 17.90 -4.31
C PRO A 120 21.78 16.61 -3.52
N GLN A 121 21.78 15.46 -4.21
CA GLN A 121 21.99 14.14 -3.64
C GLN A 121 22.68 13.21 -4.65
N LYS A 122 23.10 12.03 -4.20
CA LYS A 122 23.67 11.02 -5.10
C LYS A 122 22.56 10.22 -5.75
N TYR A 123 22.65 10.09 -7.08
CA TYR A 123 21.86 9.15 -7.85
C TYR A 123 22.79 8.07 -8.36
N SER A 124 22.50 6.81 -8.07
CA SER A 124 23.29 5.66 -8.48
C SER A 124 22.63 5.04 -9.70
N GLY A 125 23.38 4.87 -10.78
CA GLY A 125 22.84 4.30 -12.02
C GLY A 125 23.73 3.25 -12.62
N SER A 126 23.13 2.42 -13.47
CA SER A 126 23.85 1.44 -14.27
C SER A 126 23.18 1.19 -15.61
N PHE A 127 23.90 0.59 -16.55
CA PHE A 127 23.35 0.11 -17.81
C PHE A 127 24.17 -1.08 -18.30
N TYR A 128 23.55 -1.96 -19.08
CA TYR A 128 24.24 -2.97 -19.86
C TYR A 128 24.38 -2.51 -21.31
N VAL A 129 25.55 -2.78 -21.91
CA VAL A 129 25.82 -2.51 -23.32
C VAL A 129 26.51 -3.70 -23.98
N LYS A 130 26.16 -3.96 -25.24
CA LYS A 130 26.83 -4.92 -26.12
C LYS A 130 27.23 -4.23 -27.43
N GLY A 131 28.46 -4.49 -27.88
CA GLY A 131 29.06 -3.94 -29.09
C GLY A 131 30.39 -3.22 -28.84
N SER A 132 31.33 -3.32 -29.76
CA SER A 132 32.66 -2.71 -29.63
C SER A 132 32.58 -1.18 -29.64
N TYR A 133 33.04 -0.56 -28.54
CA TYR A 133 33.10 0.89 -28.40
C TYR A 133 34.35 1.34 -27.63
N GLU A 134 35.22 2.07 -28.33
CA GLU A 134 36.46 2.65 -27.78
C GLU A 134 36.25 4.13 -27.44
N GLY A 135 35.64 4.41 -26.29
CA GLY A 135 35.35 5.77 -25.85
C GLY A 135 34.81 5.84 -24.42
N SER A 136 34.04 6.89 -24.14
CA SER A 136 33.31 7.05 -22.87
C SER A 136 31.83 7.23 -23.16
N PHE A 137 30.99 6.79 -22.23
CA PHE A 137 29.58 7.16 -22.19
C PHE A 137 29.41 8.37 -21.28
N THR A 138 28.44 9.22 -21.58
CA THR A 138 28.06 10.36 -20.75
C THR A 138 26.63 10.14 -20.24
N ALA A 139 26.48 9.92 -18.95
CA ALA A 139 25.18 9.89 -18.28
C ALA A 139 24.85 11.30 -17.78
N SER A 140 23.64 11.79 -17.97
CA SER A 140 23.23 13.15 -17.56
C SER A 140 21.79 13.22 -17.08
N LEU A 141 21.53 14.15 -16.17
CA LEU A 141 20.18 14.66 -15.87
C LEU A 141 20.04 16.05 -16.50
N LEU A 142 18.98 16.25 -17.26
CA LEU A 142 18.71 17.47 -18.02
C LEU A 142 17.36 18.06 -17.60
N SER A 143 17.25 19.37 -17.50
CA SER A 143 15.94 20.03 -17.39
C SER A 143 15.19 20.02 -18.71
N SER A 144 13.90 20.38 -18.68
CA SER A 144 13.07 20.64 -19.87
C SER A 144 13.60 21.71 -20.83
N SER A 145 14.59 22.51 -20.41
CA SER A 145 15.29 23.51 -21.21
C SER A 145 16.70 23.08 -21.64
N ASP A 146 16.98 21.78 -21.56
CA ASP A 146 18.27 21.13 -21.88
C ASP A 146 19.44 21.62 -20.99
N LYS A 147 19.16 22.23 -19.85
CA LYS A 147 20.20 22.59 -18.87
C LYS A 147 20.71 21.30 -18.22
N VAL A 148 22.03 21.08 -18.27
CA VAL A 148 22.67 19.98 -17.55
C VAL A 148 22.61 20.22 -16.04
N LEU A 149 21.87 19.37 -15.33
CA LEU A 149 21.71 19.40 -13.88
C LEU A 149 22.80 18.57 -13.17
N ALA A 150 23.17 17.44 -13.78
CA ALA A 150 24.30 16.60 -13.39
C ALA A 150 24.80 15.81 -14.60
N THR A 151 26.09 15.45 -14.59
CA THR A 151 26.69 14.60 -15.62
C THR A 151 27.81 13.74 -15.04
N ALA A 152 28.03 12.57 -15.63
CA ALA A 152 29.13 11.67 -15.32
C ALA A 152 29.69 11.03 -16.60
N GLU A 153 31.02 11.02 -16.71
CA GLU A 153 31.75 10.30 -17.75
C GLU A 153 32.07 8.88 -17.27
N VAL A 154 31.76 7.89 -18.10
CA VAL A 154 31.89 6.47 -17.81
C VAL A 154 32.77 5.83 -18.88
N ALA A 155 34.00 5.47 -18.53
CA ALA A 155 34.91 4.82 -19.48
C ALA A 155 34.31 3.50 -19.99
N SER A 156 34.31 3.32 -21.32
CA SER A 156 33.79 2.10 -21.93
C SER A 156 34.68 0.90 -21.61
N LYS A 157 34.05 -0.16 -21.09
CA LYS A 157 34.56 -1.54 -21.06
C LYS A 157 33.83 -2.44 -22.05
N SER A 158 33.07 -1.87 -22.98
CA SER A 158 32.22 -2.62 -23.90
C SER A 158 33.06 -3.43 -24.90
N VAL A 159 32.57 -4.62 -25.24
CA VAL A 159 33.20 -5.54 -26.18
C VAL A 159 32.20 -6.01 -27.24
N ALA A 160 32.69 -6.61 -28.33
CA ALA A 160 31.88 -6.99 -29.48
C ALA A 160 30.72 -7.93 -29.11
N ASP A 161 31.04 -9.03 -28.43
CA ASP A 161 30.15 -10.20 -28.37
C ASP A 161 29.59 -10.48 -26.98
N ASP A 162 29.83 -9.61 -26.00
CA ASP A 162 29.39 -9.79 -24.61
C ASP A 162 28.67 -8.56 -24.07
N TRP A 163 27.74 -8.80 -23.13
CA TRP A 163 27.03 -7.76 -22.40
C TRP A 163 27.86 -7.32 -21.19
N VAL A 164 28.23 -6.04 -21.15
CA VAL A 164 29.03 -5.48 -20.06
C VAL A 164 28.20 -4.47 -19.30
N GLN A 165 28.17 -4.60 -17.97
CA GLN A 165 27.54 -3.62 -17.09
C GLN A 165 28.50 -2.47 -16.79
N HIS A 166 27.97 -1.27 -16.80
CA HIS A 166 28.67 -0.05 -16.41
C HIS A 166 27.86 0.65 -15.33
N GLU A 167 28.56 1.17 -14.33
CA GLU A 167 27.97 1.88 -13.20
C GLU A 167 28.44 3.33 -13.20
N PHE A 168 27.58 4.23 -12.70
CA PHE A 168 27.87 5.65 -12.59
C PHE A 168 27.14 6.28 -11.42
N VAL A 169 27.59 7.47 -11.01
CA VAL A 169 26.94 8.28 -10.00
C VAL A 169 26.75 9.69 -10.53
N LEU A 170 25.53 10.21 -10.45
CA LEU A 170 25.21 11.60 -10.70
C LEU A 170 25.06 12.35 -9.37
N THR A 171 25.57 13.56 -9.29
CA THR A 171 25.45 14.40 -8.09
C THR A 171 25.11 15.83 -8.51
N PRO A 172 23.80 16.15 -8.69
CA PRO A 172 23.36 17.51 -8.95
C PRO A 172 23.81 18.45 -7.83
N LYS A 173 24.04 19.72 -8.18
CA LYS A 173 24.48 20.74 -7.21
C LYS A 173 23.33 21.56 -6.61
N GLU A 174 22.18 21.56 -7.26
CA GLU A 174 20.99 22.32 -6.89
C GLU A 174 19.73 21.52 -7.18
N LYS A 175 18.62 21.87 -6.53
CA LYS A 175 17.30 21.33 -6.84
C LYS A 175 16.83 21.91 -8.18
N ALA A 176 16.28 21.09 -9.07
CA ALA A 176 15.62 21.55 -10.28
C ALA A 176 14.38 22.40 -9.95
N SER A 177 13.90 23.21 -10.89
CA SER A 177 12.72 24.07 -10.69
C SER A 177 11.42 23.28 -10.56
N ASP A 178 11.37 22.11 -11.17
CA ASP A 178 10.22 21.21 -11.29
C ASP A 178 10.74 19.79 -11.60
N THR A 179 9.82 18.85 -11.81
CA THR A 179 10.11 17.44 -12.10
C THR A 179 10.19 17.12 -13.60
N ASN A 180 9.98 18.09 -14.50
CA ASN A 180 10.06 17.88 -15.94
C ASN A 180 11.54 17.84 -16.39
N ASN A 181 12.22 16.79 -15.95
CA ASN A 181 13.62 16.51 -16.19
C ASN A 181 13.76 15.14 -16.86
N THR A 182 14.84 14.95 -17.61
CA THR A 182 15.10 13.72 -18.34
C THR A 182 16.45 13.13 -17.95
N PHE A 183 16.53 11.81 -17.94
CA PHE A 183 17.80 11.09 -17.96
C PHE A 183 18.27 10.96 -19.41
N SER A 184 19.58 11.09 -19.65
CA SER A 184 20.19 10.93 -20.97
C SER A 184 21.49 10.14 -20.87
N LEU A 185 21.68 9.17 -21.77
CA LEU A 185 22.89 8.39 -21.93
C LEU A 185 23.40 8.54 -23.36
N THR A 186 24.59 9.13 -23.52
CA THR A 186 25.17 9.42 -24.83
C THR A 186 26.57 8.85 -25.01
N PHE A 187 27.01 8.74 -26.27
CA PHE A 187 28.33 8.28 -26.68
C PHE A 187 28.70 8.85 -28.05
N ASP A 188 29.97 8.71 -28.45
CA ASP A 188 30.44 9.10 -29.78
C ASP A 188 30.19 7.94 -30.77
N GLY A 189 29.11 8.05 -31.55
CA GLY A 189 28.70 7.04 -32.51
C GLY A 189 29.76 6.71 -33.57
N SER A 190 30.64 7.67 -33.89
CA SER A 190 31.75 7.45 -34.84
C SER A 190 32.79 6.45 -34.34
N LYS A 191 32.82 6.17 -33.03
CA LYS A 191 33.74 5.23 -32.37
C LYS A 191 33.10 3.88 -32.05
N ALA A 192 31.81 3.69 -32.36
CA ALA A 192 31.19 2.37 -32.33
C ALA A 192 31.55 1.62 -33.62
N SER A 193 32.22 0.47 -33.52
CA SER A 193 32.78 -0.20 -34.71
C SER A 193 31.72 -0.64 -35.74
N SER A 194 30.47 -0.86 -35.30
CA SER A 194 29.32 -1.20 -36.15
C SER A 194 28.41 -0.01 -36.47
N GLY A 195 28.73 1.19 -35.96
CA GLY A 195 27.88 2.39 -36.03
C GLY A 195 26.64 2.34 -35.13
N SER A 196 26.53 1.34 -34.25
CA SER A 196 25.45 1.24 -33.25
C SER A 196 25.89 0.45 -32.03
N LEU A 197 25.18 0.60 -30.91
CA LEU A 197 25.34 -0.21 -29.71
C LEU A 197 23.97 -0.69 -29.24
N ASP A 198 23.93 -1.88 -28.63
CA ASP A 198 22.72 -2.43 -28.02
C ASP A 198 22.76 -2.20 -26.51
N PHE A 199 21.68 -1.67 -25.93
CA PHE A 199 21.56 -1.38 -24.50
C PHE A 199 20.40 -2.14 -23.87
N ASN A 200 20.54 -2.47 -22.59
CA ASN A 200 19.50 -3.09 -21.80
C ASN A 200 19.69 -2.75 -20.30
N LEU A 201 18.64 -2.96 -19.50
CA LEU A 201 18.60 -2.77 -18.04
C LEU A 201 19.29 -1.46 -17.61
N ILE A 202 18.75 -0.33 -18.08
CA ILE A 202 19.24 1.01 -17.78
C ILE A 202 18.51 1.52 -16.55
N SER A 203 19.23 1.76 -15.46
CA SER A 203 18.64 2.05 -14.15
C SER A 203 19.22 3.33 -13.55
N LEU A 204 18.40 4.06 -12.80
CA LEU A 204 18.80 5.21 -12.01
C LEU A 204 17.98 5.26 -10.72
N PHE A 205 18.64 5.17 -9.58
CA PHE A 205 18.02 5.27 -8.26
C PHE A 205 18.44 6.55 -7.54
N PRO A 206 17.51 7.26 -6.89
CA PRO A 206 17.85 8.22 -5.84
C PRO A 206 18.28 7.45 -4.57
N PRO A 207 18.66 8.14 -3.48
CA PRO A 207 18.82 7.49 -2.19
C PRO A 207 17.51 6.84 -1.73
N THR A 208 17.56 5.57 -1.38
CA THR A 208 16.42 4.74 -0.97
C THR A 208 16.23 4.72 0.55
N TRP A 209 15.05 4.32 1.02
CA TRP A 209 14.80 4.11 2.43
C TRP A 209 15.80 3.10 3.03
N ASN A 210 16.34 3.41 4.23
CA ASN A 210 17.40 2.65 4.89
C ASN A 210 18.63 2.31 4.01
N ASP A 211 18.88 3.11 2.96
CA ASP A 211 19.95 2.91 1.98
C ASP A 211 19.95 1.51 1.34
N ARG A 212 18.79 0.84 1.27
CA ARG A 212 18.66 -0.49 0.67
C ARG A 212 18.94 -0.45 -0.84
N PRO A 213 19.82 -1.30 -1.39
CA PRO A 213 19.92 -1.47 -2.83
C PRO A 213 18.59 -1.97 -3.37
N ASN A 214 18.20 -1.56 -4.58
CA ASN A 214 16.89 -1.94 -5.16
C ASN A 214 15.68 -1.50 -4.29
N GLY A 215 15.88 -0.52 -3.41
CA GLY A 215 14.95 -0.20 -2.33
C GLY A 215 13.84 0.78 -2.70
N MET A 216 13.19 1.26 -1.65
CA MET A 216 11.95 2.02 -1.76
C MET A 216 12.14 3.54 -1.66
N ARG A 217 11.17 4.26 -2.24
CA ARG A 217 11.11 5.72 -2.33
C ARG A 217 10.82 6.32 -0.94
N ARG A 218 11.66 7.27 -0.53
CA ARG A 218 11.75 7.73 0.87
C ARG A 218 10.52 8.46 1.40
N ASP A 219 9.89 9.32 0.60
CA ASP A 219 8.72 10.10 1.03
C ASP A 219 7.49 9.21 1.27
N LEU A 220 7.28 8.20 0.43
CA LEU A 220 6.20 7.22 0.61
C LEU A 220 6.47 6.34 1.84
N MET A 221 7.69 5.81 1.97
CA MET A 221 8.10 5.07 3.18
C MET A 221 7.98 5.93 4.45
N GLN A 222 8.33 7.21 4.39
CA GLN A 222 8.18 8.12 5.53
C GLN A 222 6.70 8.36 5.87
N ALA A 223 5.82 8.54 4.88
CA ALA A 223 4.39 8.71 5.12
C ALA A 223 3.77 7.46 5.77
N MET A 224 4.25 6.27 5.43
CA MET A 224 3.85 5.01 6.05
C MET A 224 4.45 4.85 7.46
N ALA A 225 5.73 5.17 7.66
CA ALA A 225 6.36 5.17 8.97
C ALA A 225 5.65 6.13 9.95
N ASP A 226 5.25 7.31 9.47
CA ASP A 226 4.47 8.29 10.24
C ASP A 226 3.08 7.75 10.63
N MET A 227 2.44 6.97 9.76
CA MET A 227 1.15 6.32 10.02
C MET A 227 1.28 5.16 11.02
N GLY A 228 2.39 4.44 10.95
CA GLY A 228 2.70 3.27 11.79
C GLY A 228 1.79 2.06 11.55
N PRO A 229 1.63 1.57 10.30
CA PRO A 229 0.88 0.34 10.05
C PRO A 229 1.52 -0.84 10.79
N THR A 230 0.68 -1.78 11.23
CA THR A 230 1.10 -2.92 12.06
C THR A 230 1.32 -4.20 11.27
N PHE A 231 0.79 -4.28 10.06
CA PHE A 231 0.94 -5.42 9.15
C PHE A 231 0.89 -4.97 7.69
N LEU A 232 1.43 -5.80 6.79
CA LEU A 232 1.37 -5.65 5.34
C LEU A 232 0.66 -6.86 4.72
N ARG A 233 -0.45 -6.66 4.01
CA ARG A 233 -1.06 -7.66 3.12
C ARG A 233 -0.46 -7.50 1.71
N PHE A 234 0.19 -8.53 1.17
CA PHE A 234 0.89 -8.49 -0.12
C PHE A 234 1.07 -9.91 -0.70
N PRO A 235 1.45 -10.11 -1.98
CA PRO A 235 1.55 -9.12 -3.06
C PRO A 235 0.17 -8.69 -3.60
N GLY A 236 -0.89 -9.17 -2.95
CA GLY A 236 -2.20 -8.52 -2.88
C GLY A 236 -3.01 -8.50 -4.16
N GLY A 237 -4.32 -8.55 -3.92
CA GLY A 237 -5.36 -8.16 -4.86
C GLY A 237 -5.34 -8.89 -6.20
N ASN A 238 -6.04 -8.28 -7.14
CA ASN A 238 -6.18 -8.76 -8.51
C ASN A 238 -4.82 -9.01 -9.17
N ASN A 239 -3.82 -8.17 -8.86
CA ASN A 239 -2.51 -8.30 -9.49
C ASN A 239 -1.85 -9.66 -9.18
N MET A 240 -2.02 -10.22 -7.98
CA MET A 240 -1.51 -11.55 -7.64
C MET A 240 -2.10 -12.65 -8.55
N GLU A 241 -3.41 -12.59 -8.81
CA GLU A 241 -4.14 -13.56 -9.63
C GLU A 241 -3.70 -13.51 -11.10
N GLY A 242 -3.52 -12.30 -11.63
CA GLY A 242 -3.30 -12.09 -13.06
C GLY A 242 -4.56 -12.34 -13.90
N ASP A 243 -4.55 -11.86 -15.15
CA ASP A 243 -5.67 -12.09 -16.07
C ASP A 243 -5.85 -13.58 -16.42
N THR A 244 -4.76 -14.36 -16.39
CA THR A 244 -4.69 -15.77 -16.81
C THR A 244 -3.77 -16.53 -15.84
N ILE A 245 -3.89 -17.85 -15.79
CA ILE A 245 -3.07 -18.71 -14.90
C ILE A 245 -1.56 -18.56 -15.18
N GLU A 246 -1.19 -18.40 -16.46
CA GLU A 246 0.21 -18.17 -16.85
C GLU A 246 0.67 -16.75 -16.47
N GLY A 247 -0.26 -15.80 -16.54
CA GLY A 247 -0.01 -14.40 -16.25
C GLY A 247 0.05 -14.07 -14.77
N ARG A 248 -0.24 -14.99 -13.85
CA ARG A 248 -0.22 -14.78 -12.39
C ARG A 248 1.10 -14.21 -11.87
N TRP A 249 1.08 -13.68 -10.65
CA TRP A 249 2.31 -13.35 -9.94
C TRP A 249 3.04 -14.63 -9.50
N LYS A 250 4.36 -14.69 -9.74
CA LYS A 250 5.21 -15.86 -9.46
C LYS A 250 6.40 -15.43 -8.61
N TRP A 251 6.37 -15.76 -7.33
CA TRP A 251 7.34 -15.27 -6.34
C TRP A 251 8.80 -15.49 -6.76
N ASN A 252 9.10 -16.64 -7.35
CA ASN A 252 10.44 -17.06 -7.76
C ASN A 252 10.98 -16.27 -8.97
N GLU A 253 10.12 -15.63 -9.75
CA GLU A 253 10.51 -14.71 -10.84
C GLU A 253 10.80 -13.29 -10.33
N THR A 254 10.51 -13.01 -9.06
CA THR A 254 10.68 -11.69 -8.43
C THR A 254 11.94 -11.57 -7.57
N ILE A 255 12.72 -12.63 -7.43
CA ILE A 255 13.90 -12.67 -6.54
C ILE A 255 15.21 -12.75 -7.33
N GLY A 256 16.31 -12.41 -6.67
CA GLY A 256 17.64 -12.45 -7.28
C GLY A 256 17.92 -11.28 -8.23
N PRO A 257 18.92 -11.40 -9.11
CA PRO A 257 19.37 -10.30 -9.97
C PRO A 257 18.28 -9.77 -10.90
N LEU A 258 18.18 -8.45 -11.04
CA LEU A 258 17.19 -7.79 -11.91
C LEU A 258 17.26 -8.27 -13.37
N LYS A 259 18.45 -8.62 -13.87
CA LYS A 259 18.61 -9.14 -15.23
C LYS A 259 17.92 -10.48 -15.45
N ASP A 260 17.58 -11.21 -14.39
CA ASP A 260 16.93 -12.52 -14.45
C ASP A 260 15.43 -12.42 -14.11
N ARG A 261 14.88 -11.21 -13.91
CA ARG A 261 13.46 -10.96 -13.65
C ARG A 261 12.73 -10.62 -14.95
N PRO A 262 11.79 -11.45 -15.44
CA PRO A 262 11.19 -11.28 -16.77
C PRO A 262 10.19 -10.12 -16.83
N GLY A 263 9.63 -9.72 -15.70
CA GLY A 263 8.47 -8.83 -15.68
C GLY A 263 7.20 -9.57 -16.10
N ARG A 264 6.04 -8.92 -15.94
CA ARG A 264 4.77 -9.45 -16.45
C ARG A 264 3.76 -8.34 -16.70
N ALA A 265 2.67 -8.69 -17.38
CA ALA A 265 1.51 -7.81 -17.48
C ALA A 265 0.79 -7.76 -16.13
N THR A 266 0.47 -6.57 -15.67
CA THR A 266 -0.45 -6.37 -14.55
C THR A 266 -1.89 -6.56 -15.02
N THR A 267 -2.79 -6.73 -14.06
CA THR A 267 -4.26 -6.70 -14.28
C THR A 267 -4.78 -5.26 -14.45
N TRP A 268 -3.91 -4.27 -14.30
CA TRP A 268 -4.24 -2.84 -14.23
C TRP A 268 -3.74 -2.05 -15.44
N GLU A 269 -3.68 -2.70 -16.60
CA GLU A 269 -3.40 -2.07 -17.90
C GLU A 269 -1.97 -1.51 -18.10
N TYR A 270 -0.97 -2.09 -17.43
CA TYR A 270 0.45 -1.81 -17.71
C TYR A 270 1.36 -3.02 -17.46
N GLN A 271 2.65 -2.86 -17.76
CA GLN A 271 3.70 -3.86 -17.56
C GLN A 271 4.47 -3.53 -16.27
N GLU A 272 4.70 -4.53 -15.42
CA GLU A 272 5.59 -4.41 -14.25
C GLU A 272 6.94 -5.08 -14.50
N THR A 273 8.00 -4.57 -13.86
CA THR A 273 9.37 -5.09 -14.05
C THR A 273 9.70 -6.23 -13.09
N LEU A 274 8.87 -6.43 -12.06
CA LEU A 274 9.15 -7.26 -10.88
C LEU A 274 10.39 -6.79 -10.10
N GLY A 275 10.70 -5.49 -10.18
CA GLY A 275 11.78 -4.85 -9.43
C GLY A 275 11.50 -4.77 -7.94
N LEU A 276 10.23 -4.52 -7.58
CA LEU A 276 9.68 -4.70 -6.24
C LEU A 276 9.15 -6.14 -6.14
N GLY A 277 9.97 -7.03 -5.59
CA GLY A 277 9.66 -8.46 -5.48
C GLY A 277 9.48 -8.92 -4.05
N LEU A 278 9.36 -10.24 -3.87
CA LEU A 278 9.10 -10.86 -2.57
C LEU A 278 10.11 -10.42 -1.50
N VAL A 279 11.41 -10.38 -1.83
CA VAL A 279 12.45 -9.94 -0.88
C VAL A 279 12.26 -8.48 -0.49
N GLU A 280 12.01 -7.61 -1.48
CA GLU A 280 11.82 -6.18 -1.22
C GLU A 280 10.56 -5.90 -0.36
N TYR A 281 9.49 -6.69 -0.50
CA TYR A 281 8.33 -6.65 0.40
C TYR A 281 8.66 -7.05 1.85
N MET A 282 9.49 -8.08 2.02
CA MET A 282 9.91 -8.50 3.36
C MET A 282 10.86 -7.47 4.00
N GLU A 283 11.72 -6.84 3.21
CA GLU A 283 12.57 -5.75 3.66
C GLU A 283 11.76 -4.52 4.09
N TRP A 284 10.66 -4.23 3.41
CA TRP A 284 9.68 -3.22 3.85
C TRP A 284 9.11 -3.59 5.22
N CYS A 285 8.65 -4.83 5.39
CA CYS A 285 8.13 -5.29 6.67
C CYS A 285 9.16 -5.13 7.79
N ASP A 286 10.42 -5.50 7.55
CA ASP A 286 11.52 -5.34 8.50
C ASP A 286 11.78 -3.86 8.84
N ASP A 287 11.77 -2.99 7.84
CA ASP A 287 12.09 -1.57 7.98
C ASP A 287 11.06 -0.79 8.80
N LEU A 288 9.78 -1.18 8.71
CA LEU A 288 8.69 -0.54 9.45
C LEU A 288 8.18 -1.38 10.64
N GLY A 289 8.75 -2.56 10.88
CA GLY A 289 8.35 -3.45 11.97
C GLY A 289 6.94 -4.01 11.80
N MET A 290 6.54 -4.31 10.57
CA MET A 290 5.21 -4.80 10.20
C MET A 290 5.16 -6.33 10.20
N GLU A 291 4.02 -6.90 10.60
CA GLU A 291 3.74 -8.32 10.36
C GLU A 291 3.36 -8.57 8.89
N PRO A 292 3.99 -9.52 8.18
CA PRO A 292 3.56 -9.92 6.85
C PRO A 292 2.30 -10.80 6.91
N ILE A 293 1.31 -10.48 6.07
CA ILE A 293 0.21 -11.36 5.68
C ILE A 293 0.44 -11.72 4.21
N LEU A 294 0.89 -12.95 3.98
CA LEU A 294 1.30 -13.41 2.65
C LEU A 294 0.10 -13.95 1.88
N GLY A 295 -0.26 -13.29 0.78
CA GLY A 295 -1.13 -13.85 -0.24
C GLY A 295 -0.40 -14.88 -1.08
N VAL A 296 -1.02 -16.04 -1.33
CA VAL A 296 -0.52 -17.06 -2.26
C VAL A 296 -1.55 -17.32 -3.35
N TYR A 297 -1.08 -17.53 -4.58
CA TYR A 297 -1.94 -17.81 -5.72
C TYR A 297 -2.74 -19.12 -5.52
N ALA A 298 -4.06 -19.07 -5.73
CA ALA A 298 -4.97 -20.19 -5.46
C ALA A 298 -5.62 -20.82 -6.71
N GLY A 299 -5.09 -20.58 -7.91
CA GLY A 299 -5.56 -21.25 -9.13
C GLY A 299 -6.73 -20.59 -9.85
N LEU A 300 -6.97 -19.30 -9.63
CA LEU A 300 -7.94 -18.48 -10.37
C LEU A 300 -7.21 -17.42 -11.19
N GLY A 301 -7.59 -17.22 -12.45
CA GLY A 301 -7.20 -16.06 -13.25
C GLY A 301 -8.43 -15.21 -13.58
N LEU A 302 -8.30 -13.89 -13.58
CA LEU A 302 -9.44 -12.97 -13.65
C LEU A 302 -10.24 -13.02 -14.96
N SER A 303 -9.69 -13.61 -16.03
CA SER A 303 -10.46 -13.91 -17.25
C SER A 303 -11.43 -15.10 -17.09
N GLY A 304 -11.53 -15.68 -15.89
CA GLY A 304 -12.34 -16.86 -15.57
C GLY A 304 -11.61 -18.19 -15.78
N GLU A 305 -10.29 -18.16 -15.91
CA GLU A 305 -9.48 -19.38 -15.95
C GLU A 305 -9.41 -20.01 -14.56
N ILE A 306 -9.68 -21.30 -14.45
CA ILE A 306 -9.66 -22.04 -13.19
C ILE A 306 -8.77 -23.26 -13.38
N VAL A 307 -7.76 -23.42 -12.52
CA VAL A 307 -6.90 -24.60 -12.49
C VAL A 307 -7.75 -25.83 -12.17
N PRO A 308 -7.78 -26.86 -13.04
CA PRO A 308 -8.49 -28.10 -12.74
C PRO A 308 -7.96 -28.78 -11.48
N GLU A 309 -8.83 -29.44 -10.71
CA GLU A 309 -8.46 -30.16 -9.49
C GLU A 309 -7.26 -31.11 -9.67
N ALA A 310 -7.19 -31.81 -10.81
CA ALA A 310 -6.10 -32.74 -11.12
C ALA A 310 -4.72 -32.09 -11.33
N ASP A 311 -4.69 -30.78 -11.59
CA ASP A 311 -3.46 -30.01 -11.85
C ASP A 311 -3.10 -29.07 -10.67
N LEU A 312 -3.95 -29.01 -9.64
CA LEU A 312 -3.82 -28.06 -8.54
C LEU A 312 -2.58 -28.31 -7.66
N ASP A 313 -2.15 -29.57 -7.55
CA ASP A 313 -1.00 -29.97 -6.71
C ASP A 313 0.28 -29.20 -7.04
N PHE A 314 0.48 -28.81 -8.31
CA PHE A 314 1.61 -27.98 -8.70
C PHE A 314 1.59 -26.61 -7.99
N TYR A 315 0.43 -25.95 -7.96
CA TYR A 315 0.27 -24.62 -7.37
C TYR A 315 0.26 -24.67 -5.84
N VAL A 316 -0.29 -25.75 -5.26
CA VAL A 316 -0.17 -26.01 -3.82
C VAL A 316 1.30 -26.15 -3.43
N GLN A 317 2.08 -26.92 -4.20
CA GLN A 317 3.51 -27.07 -3.93
C GLN A 317 4.28 -25.76 -4.14
N ASP A 318 3.93 -24.97 -5.15
CA ASP A 318 4.53 -23.65 -5.40
C ASP A 318 4.34 -22.70 -4.20
N ALA A 319 3.14 -22.66 -3.62
CA ALA A 319 2.88 -21.91 -2.39
C ALA A 319 3.67 -22.45 -1.17
N LEU A 320 3.80 -23.77 -1.03
CA LEU A 320 4.62 -24.36 0.04
C LEU A 320 6.11 -24.04 -0.13
N ASN A 321 6.58 -23.91 -1.37
CA ASN A 321 7.95 -23.51 -1.72
C ASN A 321 8.19 -22.03 -1.39
N GLU A 322 7.21 -21.17 -1.67
CA GLU A 322 7.23 -19.76 -1.28
C GLU A 322 7.31 -19.59 0.25
N ILE A 323 6.46 -20.31 0.99
CA ILE A 323 6.50 -20.28 2.47
C ILE A 323 7.83 -20.83 2.98
N GLU A 324 8.39 -21.88 2.37
CA GLU A 324 9.69 -22.42 2.75
C GLU A 324 10.84 -21.45 2.43
N PHE A 325 10.77 -20.71 1.32
CA PHE A 325 11.72 -19.65 1.01
C PHE A 325 11.76 -18.63 2.13
N LEU A 326 10.59 -18.19 2.63
CA LEU A 326 10.52 -17.18 3.68
C LEU A 326 10.91 -17.73 5.06
N THR A 327 10.46 -18.93 5.42
CA THR A 327 10.50 -19.44 6.80
C THR A 327 11.52 -20.56 7.05
N GLY A 328 12.00 -21.22 6.00
CA GLY A 328 12.86 -22.40 6.09
C GLY A 328 14.26 -22.08 6.57
N SER A 329 14.92 -23.04 7.23
CA SER A 329 16.34 -22.93 7.57
C SER A 329 17.21 -22.95 6.31
N VAL A 330 18.43 -22.45 6.39
CA VAL A 330 19.40 -22.49 5.27
C VAL A 330 19.78 -23.90 4.79
N ASP A 331 19.40 -24.95 5.54
CA ASP A 331 19.61 -26.35 5.16
C ASP A 331 18.51 -26.92 4.24
N THR A 332 17.40 -26.20 4.06
CA THR A 332 16.34 -26.59 3.10
C THR A 332 16.59 -25.97 1.74
N GLU A 333 15.94 -26.49 0.69
CA GLU A 333 16.18 -26.04 -0.69
C GLU A 333 15.88 -24.55 -0.85
N TYR A 334 14.70 -24.12 -0.39
CA TYR A 334 14.27 -22.74 -0.57
C TYR A 334 14.82 -21.80 0.51
N GLY A 335 15.14 -22.29 1.72
CA GLY A 335 15.89 -21.51 2.71
C GLY A 335 17.34 -21.24 2.27
N ALA A 336 17.99 -22.19 1.59
CA ALA A 336 19.30 -21.98 0.96
C ALA A 336 19.22 -20.96 -0.19
N LEU A 337 18.13 -20.98 -0.96
CA LEU A 337 17.88 -19.98 -2.01
C LEU A 337 17.74 -18.57 -1.42
N ARG A 338 16.97 -18.42 -0.31
CA ARG A 338 16.85 -17.16 0.43
C ARG A 338 18.22 -16.65 0.92
N ALA A 339 19.03 -17.53 1.50
CA ALA A 339 20.38 -17.20 1.94
C ALA A 339 21.26 -16.74 0.77
N LYS A 340 21.17 -17.39 -0.40
CA LYS A 340 21.93 -17.06 -1.60
C LYS A 340 21.60 -15.66 -2.14
N VAL A 341 20.37 -15.20 -1.99
CA VAL A 341 19.96 -13.84 -2.38
C VAL A 341 20.19 -12.80 -1.27
N GLY A 342 20.89 -13.15 -0.19
CA GLY A 342 21.38 -12.22 0.82
C GLY A 342 20.67 -12.27 2.18
N HIS A 343 19.67 -13.13 2.35
CA HIS A 343 18.84 -13.19 3.55
C HIS A 343 18.92 -14.56 4.23
N PRO A 344 19.99 -14.88 4.98
CA PRO A 344 20.15 -16.19 5.60
C PRO A 344 19.16 -16.45 6.75
N GLU A 345 18.74 -15.41 7.48
CA GLU A 345 17.78 -15.55 8.58
C GLU A 345 16.35 -15.74 8.03
N PRO A 346 15.57 -16.70 8.56
CA PRO A 346 14.19 -16.88 8.16
C PRO A 346 13.31 -15.74 8.68
N TRP A 347 12.37 -15.29 7.87
CA TRP A 347 11.28 -14.45 8.32
C TRP A 347 10.23 -15.27 9.05
N LYS A 348 9.45 -14.58 9.89
CA LYS A 348 8.30 -15.15 10.55
C LYS A 348 7.04 -14.78 9.77
N ILE A 349 6.32 -15.79 9.31
CA ILE A 349 4.99 -15.65 8.71
C ILE A 349 3.98 -16.26 9.66
N ARG A 350 3.03 -15.46 10.16
CA ARG A 350 1.93 -15.96 10.99
C ARG A 350 0.62 -16.16 10.22
N TYR A 351 0.46 -15.48 9.10
CA TYR A 351 -0.78 -15.49 8.32
C TYR A 351 -0.46 -15.73 6.85
N VAL A 352 -1.22 -16.63 6.24
CA VAL A 352 -1.22 -16.86 4.79
C VAL A 352 -2.64 -16.76 4.30
N GLU A 353 -2.88 -15.88 3.34
CA GLU A 353 -4.14 -15.78 2.62
C GLU A 353 -4.07 -16.60 1.33
N VAL A 354 -5.05 -17.48 1.12
CA VAL A 354 -5.08 -18.37 -0.03
C VAL A 354 -6.00 -17.77 -1.09
N GLY A 355 -5.40 -17.19 -2.13
CA GLY A 355 -6.12 -16.52 -3.21
C GLY A 355 -6.44 -15.07 -2.89
N ASN A 356 -7.23 -14.46 -3.77
CA ASN A 356 -7.79 -13.12 -3.62
C ASN A 356 -9.19 -13.14 -4.23
N GLU A 357 -10.17 -12.54 -3.54
CA GLU A 357 -11.55 -12.38 -4.02
C GLU A 357 -12.13 -13.56 -4.84
N ASP A 358 -11.88 -14.80 -4.41
CA ASP A 358 -12.25 -16.01 -5.14
C ASP A 358 -13.77 -16.18 -5.40
N MET A 359 -14.61 -15.29 -4.85
CA MET A 359 -16.03 -15.15 -5.22
C MET A 359 -16.25 -14.48 -6.59
N LEU A 360 -15.26 -13.77 -7.12
CA LEU A 360 -15.30 -13.12 -8.44
C LEU A 360 -14.92 -14.09 -9.56
N SER A 361 -15.06 -13.65 -10.81
CA SER A 361 -14.59 -14.38 -12.01
C SER A 361 -15.08 -15.84 -12.13
N ASN A 362 -16.24 -16.15 -11.54
CA ASN A 362 -16.81 -17.50 -11.39
C ASN A 362 -15.95 -18.48 -10.56
N GLY A 363 -15.04 -17.98 -9.72
CA GLY A 363 -14.14 -18.79 -8.89
C GLY A 363 -14.82 -19.53 -7.76
N LEU A 364 -15.96 -19.03 -7.24
CA LEU A 364 -16.52 -19.42 -5.95
C LEU A 364 -16.80 -20.92 -5.82
N GLU A 365 -17.41 -21.50 -6.85
CA GLU A 365 -17.81 -22.92 -6.83
C GLU A 365 -16.58 -23.83 -6.76
N SER A 366 -15.53 -23.54 -7.54
CA SER A 366 -14.28 -24.31 -7.50
C SER A 366 -13.49 -24.08 -6.20
N TYR A 367 -13.55 -22.86 -5.65
CA TYR A 367 -12.91 -22.51 -4.39
C TYR A 367 -13.45 -23.35 -3.22
N LYS A 368 -14.79 -23.42 -3.13
CA LYS A 368 -15.52 -24.24 -2.17
C LYS A 368 -15.32 -25.73 -2.37
N ALA A 369 -15.31 -26.16 -3.64
CA ALA A 369 -15.30 -27.58 -3.96
C ALA A 369 -13.95 -28.25 -3.66
N TYR A 370 -12.83 -27.63 -4.03
CA TYR A 370 -11.51 -28.25 -3.90
C TYR A 370 -10.35 -27.29 -3.68
N ARG A 371 -10.35 -26.06 -4.24
CA ARG A 371 -9.13 -25.23 -4.23
C ARG A 371 -8.73 -24.80 -2.83
N PHE A 372 -9.61 -24.13 -2.08
CA PHE A 372 -9.24 -23.66 -0.73
C PHE A 372 -8.83 -24.82 0.18
N LYS A 373 -9.59 -25.92 0.15
CA LYS A 373 -9.32 -27.08 0.99
C LYS A 373 -7.94 -27.68 0.72
N ALA A 374 -7.55 -27.82 -0.54
CA ALA A 374 -6.25 -28.40 -0.90
C ALA A 374 -5.08 -27.58 -0.35
N PHE A 375 -5.13 -26.25 -0.49
CA PHE A 375 -4.12 -25.35 0.08
C PHE A 375 -4.16 -25.34 1.61
N TYR A 376 -5.35 -25.24 2.21
CA TYR A 376 -5.54 -25.27 3.66
C TYR A 376 -4.92 -26.53 4.28
N ASP A 377 -5.32 -27.71 3.79
CA ASP A 377 -4.83 -28.99 4.30
C ASP A 377 -3.29 -29.08 4.19
N ALA A 378 -2.72 -28.68 3.05
CA ALA A 378 -1.29 -28.77 2.80
C ALA A 378 -0.47 -27.80 3.66
N ILE A 379 -0.92 -26.54 3.78
CA ILE A 379 -0.25 -25.51 4.59
C ILE A 379 -0.34 -25.88 6.06
N THR A 380 -1.53 -26.22 6.58
CA THR A 380 -1.70 -26.59 7.99
C THR A 380 -0.95 -27.87 8.35
N ALA A 381 -0.83 -28.83 7.44
CA ALA A 381 -0.03 -30.04 7.67
C ALA A 381 1.48 -29.76 7.79
N LYS A 382 2.03 -28.85 6.98
CA LYS A 382 3.47 -28.51 6.99
C LYS A 382 3.82 -27.42 8.02
N TYR A 383 2.91 -26.47 8.24
CA TYR A 383 3.07 -25.27 9.05
C TYR A 383 1.87 -25.06 9.99
N PRO A 384 1.73 -25.90 11.03
CA PRO A 384 0.54 -25.88 11.91
C PRO A 384 0.38 -24.59 12.73
N ASP A 385 1.44 -23.77 12.83
CA ASP A 385 1.43 -22.48 13.53
C ASP A 385 0.99 -21.30 12.64
N ILE A 386 0.80 -21.51 11.32
CA ILE A 386 0.30 -20.49 10.40
C ILE A 386 -1.22 -20.49 10.41
N GLN A 387 -1.80 -19.31 10.64
CA GLN A 387 -3.21 -19.06 10.46
C GLN A 387 -3.52 -18.88 8.96
N VAL A 388 -4.21 -19.86 8.38
CA VAL A 388 -4.65 -19.79 6.98
C VAL A 388 -5.95 -18.99 6.90
N LEU A 389 -6.00 -18.05 5.95
CA LEU A 389 -7.15 -17.21 5.66
C LEU A 389 -7.70 -17.56 4.27
N ALA A 390 -9.01 -17.77 4.18
CA ALA A 390 -9.71 -17.77 2.89
C ALA A 390 -9.83 -16.35 2.37
N SER A 391 -9.79 -16.14 1.06
CA SER A 391 -9.89 -14.81 0.44
C SER A 391 -11.34 -14.26 0.37
N THR A 392 -12.27 -14.90 1.07
CA THR A 392 -13.68 -14.53 1.14
C THR A 392 -14.32 -15.17 2.38
N ILE A 393 -15.43 -14.60 2.85
CA ILE A 393 -16.28 -15.17 3.89
C ILE A 393 -17.48 -15.95 3.32
N ASP A 394 -17.61 -16.06 2.00
CA ASP A 394 -18.74 -16.70 1.33
C ASP A 394 -18.65 -18.24 1.29
N LEU A 395 -17.96 -18.85 2.24
CA LEU A 395 -17.79 -20.30 2.37
C LEU A 395 -17.91 -20.75 3.83
N THR A 396 -18.11 -22.05 4.03
CA THR A 396 -17.96 -22.65 5.36
C THR A 396 -16.48 -22.85 5.64
N LEU A 397 -15.93 -22.06 6.56
CA LEU A 397 -14.53 -22.12 6.95
C LEU A 397 -14.24 -23.42 7.74
N PRO A 398 -13.21 -24.20 7.38
CA PRO A 398 -12.80 -25.39 8.10
C PRO A 398 -12.04 -25.04 9.37
N GLU A 399 -12.26 -25.83 10.43
CA GLU A 399 -11.47 -25.83 11.67
C GLU A 399 -11.17 -24.43 12.23
N THR A 400 -9.92 -23.97 12.15
CA THR A 400 -9.48 -22.65 12.65
C THR A 400 -9.28 -21.64 11.53
N ALA A 401 -9.59 -21.95 10.27
CA ALA A 401 -9.40 -21.03 9.15
C ALA A 401 -10.10 -19.69 9.41
N GLY A 402 -9.43 -18.61 9.05
CA GLY A 402 -10.04 -17.28 9.00
C GLY A 402 -10.55 -16.95 7.61
N GLY A 403 -11.14 -15.77 7.45
CA GLY A 403 -11.57 -15.26 6.15
C GLY A 403 -11.15 -13.82 5.94
N ASP A 404 -11.12 -13.38 4.68
CA ASP A 404 -10.97 -11.98 4.29
C ASP A 404 -12.34 -11.42 3.85
N TYR A 405 -12.62 -10.20 4.26
CA TYR A 405 -13.83 -9.45 3.89
C TYR A 405 -13.46 -8.07 3.35
N HIS A 406 -13.90 -7.80 2.14
CA HIS A 406 -13.67 -6.53 1.45
C HIS A 406 -14.93 -5.66 1.48
N LEU A 407 -14.75 -4.34 1.65
CA LEU A 407 -15.84 -3.37 1.67
C LEU A 407 -15.46 -2.08 0.95
N TYR A 408 -16.01 -1.93 -0.23
CA TYR A 408 -16.02 -0.69 -1.00
C TYR A 408 -17.44 -0.19 -1.09
N ASP A 409 -17.75 0.92 -0.42
CA ASP A 409 -19.14 1.32 -0.23
C ASP A 409 -19.33 2.84 -0.04
N THR A 410 -20.58 3.25 0.12
CA THR A 410 -20.98 4.62 0.46
C THR A 410 -20.81 4.90 1.95
N PRO A 411 -20.58 6.17 2.36
CA PRO A 411 -20.49 6.55 3.77
C PRO A 411 -21.63 6.02 4.66
N ASP A 412 -22.88 6.09 4.23
CA ASP A 412 -24.01 5.61 5.04
C ASP A 412 -23.99 4.07 5.23
N ASN A 413 -23.52 3.31 4.23
CA ASN A 413 -23.41 1.87 4.34
C ASN A 413 -22.29 1.44 5.29
N PHE A 414 -21.14 2.12 5.29
CA PHE A 414 -20.09 1.91 6.30
C PHE A 414 -20.63 2.08 7.72
N VAL A 415 -21.39 3.17 7.96
CA VAL A 415 -22.00 3.45 9.26
C VAL A 415 -23.04 2.39 9.64
N SER A 416 -23.85 1.93 8.68
CA SER A 416 -24.86 0.89 8.91
C SER A 416 -24.27 -0.45 9.36
N LYS A 417 -23.02 -0.73 8.95
CA LYS A 417 -22.29 -1.96 9.28
C LYS A 417 -21.53 -1.91 10.60
N PHE A 418 -21.71 -0.86 11.40
CA PHE A 418 -21.04 -0.72 12.71
C PHE A 418 -21.17 -1.96 13.63
N ASN A 419 -22.33 -2.65 13.62
CA ASN A 419 -22.56 -3.85 14.44
C ASN A 419 -22.37 -5.17 13.68
N MET A 420 -21.81 -5.15 12.46
CA MET A 420 -21.74 -6.33 11.59
C MET A 420 -21.06 -7.52 12.27
N PHE A 421 -19.90 -7.29 12.89
CA PHE A 421 -19.08 -8.35 13.46
C PHE A 421 -19.56 -8.87 14.81
N ASP A 422 -20.54 -8.23 15.45
CA ASP A 422 -21.07 -8.67 16.76
C ASP A 422 -21.66 -10.10 16.71
N SER A 423 -22.07 -10.53 15.53
CA SER A 423 -22.69 -11.84 15.28
C SER A 423 -21.71 -12.92 14.78
N PHE A 424 -20.47 -12.55 14.49
CA PHE A 424 -19.48 -13.47 13.92
C PHE A 424 -18.93 -14.43 14.97
N ALA A 425 -18.52 -15.62 14.54
CA ALA A 425 -17.92 -16.62 15.42
C ALA A 425 -16.43 -16.29 15.65
N PRO A 426 -15.96 -16.20 16.91
CA PRO A 426 -14.56 -15.87 17.21
C PRO A 426 -13.56 -16.96 16.78
N GLU A 427 -14.02 -18.18 16.52
CA GLU A 427 -13.19 -19.29 16.03
C GLU A 427 -12.68 -19.08 14.60
N HIS A 428 -13.34 -18.20 13.84
CA HIS A 428 -13.01 -17.88 12.45
C HIS A 428 -12.70 -16.39 12.32
N PRO A 429 -11.45 -15.99 12.61
CA PRO A 429 -11.09 -14.58 12.62
C PRO A 429 -11.12 -13.99 11.21
N ILE A 430 -11.53 -12.73 11.11
CA ILE A 430 -11.74 -12.01 9.86
C ILE A 430 -10.65 -10.96 9.68
N LEU A 431 -9.95 -11.00 8.56
CA LEU A 431 -9.19 -9.88 8.04
C LEU A 431 -10.15 -8.96 7.28
N LEU A 432 -9.98 -7.64 7.46
CA LEU A 432 -10.64 -6.65 6.61
C LEU A 432 -9.61 -6.16 5.60
N GLY A 433 -9.30 -7.00 4.61
CA GLY A 433 -8.16 -6.89 3.71
C GLY A 433 -8.25 -5.74 2.73
N GLU A 434 -9.44 -5.23 2.46
CA GLU A 434 -9.67 -4.07 1.60
C GLU A 434 -10.89 -3.28 2.05
N ILE A 435 -10.68 -2.04 2.51
CA ILE A 435 -11.79 -1.12 2.79
C ILE A 435 -11.55 0.27 2.23
N ALA A 436 -12.58 0.87 1.62
CA ALA A 436 -12.60 2.29 1.30
C ALA A 436 -14.03 2.81 1.08
N ALA A 437 -14.32 4.02 1.55
CA ALA A 437 -15.46 4.75 1.01
C ALA A 437 -15.09 5.24 -0.41
N THR A 438 -15.79 4.75 -1.43
CA THR A 438 -15.44 5.01 -2.84
C THR A 438 -16.44 5.94 -3.52
N SER A 439 -17.73 5.71 -3.29
CA SER A 439 -18.82 6.49 -3.89
C SER A 439 -19.25 7.66 -3.00
N PRO A 440 -19.27 8.91 -3.51
CA PRO A 440 -19.71 10.06 -2.75
C PRO A 440 -21.25 10.17 -2.60
N LEU A 441 -22.02 9.40 -3.38
CA LEU A 441 -23.47 9.48 -3.43
C LEU A 441 -24.11 8.44 -2.50
N ASN A 442 -24.59 8.88 -1.33
CA ASN A 442 -25.38 8.02 -0.45
C ASN A 442 -26.75 7.70 -1.07
N GLY A 443 -27.24 6.47 -0.81
CA GLY A 443 -28.59 6.04 -1.18
C GLY A 443 -28.75 5.59 -2.64
N GLU A 444 -27.65 5.54 -3.39
CA GLU A 444 -27.57 4.97 -4.73
C GLU A 444 -26.65 3.74 -4.72
N ASP A 445 -26.97 2.75 -5.55
CA ASP A 445 -26.08 1.59 -5.74
C ASP A 445 -24.79 2.05 -6.44
N ILE A 446 -23.66 1.43 -6.08
CA ILE A 446 -22.39 1.70 -6.77
C ILE A 446 -22.47 1.19 -8.20
N ASP A 447 -22.30 2.08 -9.16
CA ASP A 447 -22.08 1.69 -10.56
C ASP A 447 -20.60 1.34 -10.77
N TRP A 448 -20.29 0.06 -10.74
CA TRP A 448 -18.95 -0.46 -10.98
C TRP A 448 -18.43 -0.27 -12.40
N ASN A 449 -19.28 0.16 -13.34
CA ASN A 449 -18.86 0.56 -14.69
C ASN A 449 -18.52 2.04 -14.78
N ASP A 450 -18.86 2.82 -13.74
CA ASP A 450 -18.67 4.26 -13.71
C ASP A 450 -17.45 4.64 -12.86
N THR A 451 -16.55 5.43 -13.45
CA THR A 451 -15.32 5.89 -12.80
C THR A 451 -15.51 7.17 -11.98
N HIS A 452 -16.75 7.61 -11.70
CA HIS A 452 -17.04 8.76 -10.83
C HIS A 452 -16.85 8.46 -9.33
N PHE A 453 -15.85 7.66 -8.97
CA PHE A 453 -15.39 7.59 -7.59
C PHE A 453 -14.76 8.93 -7.16
N SER A 454 -14.73 9.16 -5.85
CA SER A 454 -13.98 10.30 -5.35
C SER A 454 -12.51 10.16 -5.72
N LEU A 455 -11.89 11.25 -6.19
CA LEU A 455 -10.47 11.22 -6.53
C LEU A 455 -9.59 11.04 -5.30
N TYR A 456 -9.97 11.65 -4.17
CA TYR A 456 -9.28 11.53 -2.90
C TYR A 456 -10.26 11.13 -1.79
N PRO A 457 -9.79 10.53 -0.69
CA PRO A 457 -10.63 10.38 0.49
C PRO A 457 -11.09 11.77 0.95
N TRP A 458 -12.36 11.85 1.34
CA TRP A 458 -13.03 13.08 1.72
C TRP A 458 -13.66 12.94 3.10
N TRP A 459 -13.88 14.08 3.76
CA TRP A 459 -14.10 14.07 5.20
C TRP A 459 -15.29 13.22 5.68
N ILE A 460 -16.47 13.27 5.03
CA ILE A 460 -17.61 12.42 5.42
C ILE A 460 -17.34 10.92 5.20
N GLY A 461 -16.64 10.55 4.12
CA GLY A 461 -16.18 9.19 3.89
C GLY A 461 -15.22 8.71 4.97
N THR A 462 -14.21 9.53 5.30
CA THR A 462 -13.26 9.23 6.39
C THR A 462 -13.93 9.04 7.75
N VAL A 463 -14.93 9.87 8.10
CA VAL A 463 -15.67 9.70 9.37
C VAL A 463 -16.50 8.41 9.35
N ALA A 464 -17.12 8.06 8.23
CA ALA A 464 -17.88 6.83 8.08
C ALA A 464 -16.98 5.58 8.18
N GLU A 465 -15.83 5.59 7.51
CA GLU A 465 -14.79 4.56 7.64
C GLU A 465 -14.37 4.41 9.11
N ALA A 466 -14.14 5.51 9.82
CA ALA A 466 -13.80 5.47 11.24
C ALA A 466 -14.91 4.83 12.10
N VAL A 467 -16.20 5.07 11.79
CA VAL A 467 -17.31 4.37 12.46
C VAL A 467 -17.20 2.87 12.27
N PHE A 468 -16.99 2.40 11.03
CA PHE A 468 -16.86 0.97 10.75
C PHE A 468 -15.64 0.35 11.45
N LEU A 469 -14.48 1.02 11.42
CA LEU A 469 -13.26 0.59 12.10
C LEU A 469 -13.43 0.52 13.62
N ILE A 470 -14.20 1.42 14.23
CA ILE A 470 -14.56 1.35 15.65
C ILE A 470 -15.40 0.09 15.92
N GLY A 471 -16.35 -0.24 15.04
CA GLY A 471 -17.15 -1.46 15.14
C GLY A 471 -16.30 -2.74 15.01
N ALA A 472 -15.33 -2.72 14.09
CA ALA A 472 -14.35 -3.78 13.92
C ALA A 472 -13.46 -3.95 15.16
N GLU A 473 -12.86 -2.87 15.68
CA GLU A 473 -12.01 -2.93 16.87
C GLU A 473 -12.79 -3.31 18.14
N ARG A 474 -14.09 -2.97 18.24
CA ARG A 474 -14.95 -3.47 19.32
C ARG A 474 -15.03 -5.01 19.33
N ASN A 475 -14.93 -5.62 18.16
CA ASN A 475 -14.93 -7.06 17.92
C ASN A 475 -13.51 -7.61 17.70
N ALA A 476 -12.51 -7.12 18.44
CA ALA A 476 -11.10 -7.52 18.28
C ALA A 476 -10.79 -9.01 18.54
N ASP A 477 -11.73 -9.78 19.09
CA ASP A 477 -11.68 -11.25 19.19
C ASP A 477 -12.08 -11.95 17.89
N ARG A 478 -12.72 -11.22 16.97
CA ARG A 478 -13.23 -11.72 15.68
C ARG A 478 -12.54 -11.07 14.50
N VAL A 479 -11.98 -9.87 14.66
CA VAL A 479 -11.31 -9.13 13.59
C VAL A 479 -9.81 -9.08 13.86
N ILE A 480 -9.02 -9.58 12.90
CA ILE A 480 -7.56 -9.58 12.94
C ILE A 480 -7.04 -8.16 12.80
N GLY A 481 -7.50 -7.44 11.78
CA GLY A 481 -6.97 -6.16 11.37
C GLY A 481 -7.70 -5.62 10.16
N SER A 482 -7.37 -4.40 9.77
CA SER A 482 -7.94 -3.74 8.60
C SER A 482 -6.89 -3.04 7.75
N THR A 483 -7.14 -2.98 6.45
CA THR A 483 -6.31 -2.28 5.46
C THR A 483 -7.17 -1.40 4.57
N TYR A 484 -6.68 -0.19 4.28
CA TYR A 484 -7.27 0.67 3.26
C TYR A 484 -6.76 0.23 1.90
N ALA A 485 -7.64 0.10 0.91
CA ALA A 485 -7.26 -0.27 -0.44
C ALA A 485 -8.00 0.60 -1.48
N PRO A 486 -7.36 0.92 -2.62
CA PRO A 486 -5.92 0.81 -2.85
C PRO A 486 -5.12 1.76 -1.96
N PHE A 487 -3.90 1.38 -1.60
CA PHE A 487 -3.12 2.15 -0.63
C PHE A 487 -2.45 3.39 -1.24
N MET A 488 -2.04 3.31 -2.51
CA MET A 488 -1.24 4.34 -3.16
C MET A 488 -1.72 4.62 -4.58
N MET A 489 -1.60 5.87 -5.04
CA MET A 489 -1.75 6.22 -6.46
C MET A 489 -0.78 7.29 -6.93
N ASN A 490 -0.21 7.08 -8.12
CA ASN A 490 0.44 8.13 -8.88
C ASN A 490 -0.61 8.91 -9.69
N LEU A 491 -0.74 10.23 -9.47
CA LEU A 491 -1.74 11.04 -10.15
C LEU A 491 -1.56 11.16 -11.66
N ASP A 492 -0.35 10.92 -12.16
CA ASP A 492 -0.07 11.01 -13.59
C ASP A 492 -0.56 9.79 -14.38
N ALA A 493 -0.75 8.64 -13.73
CA ALA A 493 -1.52 7.51 -14.27
C ALA A 493 -2.02 6.58 -13.15
N TYR A 494 -3.33 6.42 -13.10
CA TYR A 494 -4.01 5.54 -12.15
C TYR A 494 -5.23 4.89 -12.79
N GLN A 495 -5.67 3.78 -12.20
CA GLN A 495 -6.83 3.00 -12.61
C GLN A 495 -7.96 3.06 -11.56
N TRP A 496 -7.63 3.33 -10.31
CA TRP A 496 -8.57 3.33 -9.20
C TRP A 496 -8.30 4.45 -8.19
N SER A 497 -9.37 5.06 -7.69
CA SER A 497 -9.37 6.04 -6.61
C SER A 497 -10.60 5.83 -5.73
N PRO A 498 -10.63 6.36 -4.49
CA PRO A 498 -9.56 7.09 -3.79
C PRO A 498 -8.48 6.17 -3.18
N THR A 499 -7.37 6.76 -2.71
CA THR A 499 -6.25 6.01 -2.07
C THR A 499 -5.77 6.65 -0.77
N MET A 500 -5.10 5.86 0.08
CA MET A 500 -4.54 6.32 1.36
C MET A 500 -3.47 7.41 1.16
N LEU A 501 -2.59 7.21 0.20
CA LEU A 501 -1.55 8.14 -0.23
C LEU A 501 -1.65 8.44 -1.72
N SER A 502 -1.53 9.70 -2.10
CA SER A 502 -1.46 10.09 -3.51
C SER A 502 -0.19 10.88 -3.75
N PHE A 503 0.45 10.69 -4.89
CA PHE A 503 1.75 11.31 -5.17
C PHE A 503 1.95 11.58 -6.67
N ASN A 504 3.05 12.25 -6.98
CA ASN A 504 3.59 12.41 -8.32
C ASN A 504 5.13 12.28 -8.25
N ALA A 505 5.84 12.68 -9.30
CA ALA A 505 7.30 12.64 -9.32
C ALA A 505 7.98 13.57 -8.29
N ASP A 506 7.28 14.55 -7.68
CA ASP A 506 7.85 15.47 -6.69
C ASP A 506 7.58 14.94 -5.26
N PRO A 507 8.60 14.45 -4.54
CA PRO A 507 8.38 13.89 -3.21
C PRO A 507 8.00 14.93 -2.14
N ASP A 508 8.05 16.23 -2.45
CA ASP A 508 7.53 17.27 -1.55
C ASP A 508 6.01 17.44 -1.65
N GLN A 509 5.35 16.81 -2.64
CA GLN A 509 3.93 16.98 -2.92
C GLN A 509 3.06 15.79 -2.48
N THR A 510 3.66 14.72 -1.95
CA THR A 510 2.95 13.52 -1.48
C THR A 510 1.81 13.87 -0.51
N ALA A 511 0.59 13.60 -0.94
CA ALA A 511 -0.64 13.85 -0.20
C ALA A 511 -0.92 12.70 0.77
N ARG A 512 -1.09 13.08 2.03
CA ARG A 512 -1.64 12.22 3.08
C ARG A 512 -3.13 12.49 3.12
N SER A 513 -3.95 11.51 2.75
CA SER A 513 -5.39 11.69 2.63
C SER A 513 -6.07 12.08 3.96
N THR A 514 -7.35 12.46 3.92
CA THR A 514 -8.12 12.64 5.16
C THR A 514 -8.18 11.34 5.97
N SER A 515 -8.32 10.19 5.29
CA SER A 515 -8.31 8.87 5.92
C SER A 515 -6.95 8.53 6.55
N TRP A 516 -5.83 8.97 5.96
CA TRP A 516 -4.51 8.84 6.57
C TRP A 516 -4.45 9.43 7.97
N HIS A 517 -5.05 10.61 8.18
CA HIS A 517 -5.07 11.24 9.50
C HIS A 517 -5.90 10.46 10.52
N ALA A 518 -7.04 9.90 10.11
CA ALA A 518 -7.90 9.08 10.97
C ALA A 518 -7.21 7.77 11.38
N TRP A 519 -6.65 7.06 10.39
CA TRP A 519 -5.90 5.82 10.59
C TRP A 519 -4.67 6.03 11.46
N THR A 520 -3.90 7.10 11.20
CA THR A 520 -2.75 7.50 12.03
C THR A 520 -3.18 7.72 13.48
N LEU A 521 -4.25 8.48 13.72
CA LEU A 521 -4.72 8.72 15.08
C LEU A 521 -5.10 7.42 15.79
N PHE A 522 -5.72 6.47 15.09
CA PHE A 522 -6.08 5.18 15.67
C PHE A 522 -4.87 4.25 15.89
N ASN A 523 -3.91 4.20 14.95
CA ASN A 523 -2.67 3.41 15.05
C ASN A 523 -1.79 3.83 16.23
N HIS A 524 -1.64 5.14 16.45
CA HIS A 524 -0.86 5.65 17.59
C HIS A 524 -1.55 5.42 18.96
N ASN A 525 -2.79 4.94 18.96
CA ASN A 525 -3.60 4.68 20.14
C ASN A 525 -4.18 3.24 20.16
N ILE A 526 -3.37 2.24 19.83
CA ILE A 526 -3.76 0.82 19.89
C ILE A 526 -4.10 0.37 21.31
N MET A 527 -5.21 -0.36 21.43
CA MET A 527 -5.64 -1.07 22.64
C MET A 527 -5.00 -2.45 22.70
N THR A 528 -4.51 -2.88 23.86
CA THR A 528 -4.14 -4.29 24.09
C THR A 528 -5.35 -5.14 24.42
N ASN A 529 -6.38 -4.53 25.00
CA ASN A 529 -7.67 -5.15 25.24
C ASN A 529 -8.78 -4.13 25.02
N THR A 530 -9.88 -4.55 24.40
CA THR A 530 -11.14 -3.83 24.52
C THR A 530 -11.65 -3.95 25.96
N LEU A 531 -12.49 -3.01 26.37
CA LEU A 531 -13.16 -3.00 27.67
C LEU A 531 -14.67 -2.79 27.45
N PRO A 532 -15.54 -3.56 28.13
CA PRO A 532 -16.98 -3.43 27.96
C PRO A 532 -17.46 -2.05 28.40
N ALA A 533 -18.27 -1.42 27.56
CA ALA A 533 -18.95 -0.17 27.88
C ALA A 533 -20.46 -0.39 27.99
N THR A 534 -21.07 0.35 28.91
CA THR A 534 -22.53 0.41 29.08
C THR A 534 -22.99 1.86 28.90
N SER A 535 -24.09 2.04 28.19
CA SER A 535 -24.71 3.33 27.93
C SER A 535 -26.23 3.16 27.93
N PRO A 536 -27.00 4.08 28.55
CA PRO A 536 -28.45 4.12 28.38
C PRO A 536 -28.87 4.67 27.01
N ASP A 537 -27.95 5.38 26.34
CA ASP A 537 -28.13 5.95 25.01
C ASP A 537 -27.69 4.94 23.94
N ALA A 538 -28.49 4.81 22.88
CA ALA A 538 -28.13 4.00 21.72
C ALA A 538 -26.96 4.64 20.95
N PHE A 539 -26.26 3.81 20.15
CA PHE A 539 -25.32 4.33 19.16
C PHE A 539 -26.05 5.17 18.10
N GLY A 540 -25.34 6.17 17.56
CA GLY A 540 -25.89 7.14 16.62
C GLY A 540 -26.49 8.36 17.34
N PRO A 541 -25.95 9.58 17.14
CA PRO A 541 -24.89 9.93 16.18
C PRO A 541 -23.45 9.64 16.65
N LEU A 542 -23.24 9.24 17.91
CA LEU A 542 -21.93 8.86 18.43
C LEU A 542 -21.73 7.34 18.37
N TYR A 543 -20.61 6.93 17.79
CA TYR A 543 -20.13 5.54 17.73
C TYR A 543 -18.81 5.47 18.47
N TYR A 544 -18.57 4.41 19.24
CA TYR A 544 -17.36 4.32 20.06
C TYR A 544 -16.96 2.90 20.43
N VAL A 545 -15.67 2.76 20.76
CA VAL A 545 -15.04 1.59 21.36
C VAL A 545 -14.15 2.08 22.51
N THR A 546 -14.09 1.29 23.56
CA THR A 546 -13.30 1.57 24.76
C THR A 546 -12.38 0.41 25.05
N GLY A 547 -11.25 0.70 25.67
CA GLY A 547 -10.26 -0.31 25.99
C GLY A 547 -9.15 0.22 26.86
N GLN A 548 -8.09 -0.56 26.94
CA GLN A 548 -6.87 -0.21 27.64
C GLN A 548 -5.66 -0.56 26.80
N ASN A 549 -4.56 0.14 27.06
CA ASN A 549 -3.23 -0.28 26.66
C ASN A 549 -2.44 -0.66 27.91
N SER A 550 -2.38 -1.96 28.20
CA SER A 550 -1.72 -2.49 29.39
C SER A 550 -0.19 -2.24 29.40
N LYS A 551 0.43 -1.98 28.24
CA LYS A 551 1.86 -1.62 28.18
C LYS A 551 2.11 -0.18 28.64
N LYS A 552 1.13 0.71 28.47
CA LYS A 552 1.19 2.13 28.86
C LYS A 552 0.40 2.45 30.14
N ASP A 553 -0.29 1.46 30.71
CA ASP A 553 -1.23 1.63 31.83
C ASP A 553 -2.26 2.74 31.58
N SER A 554 -2.79 2.78 30.35
CA SER A 554 -3.74 3.81 29.92
C SER A 554 -5.09 3.23 29.52
N HIS A 555 -6.15 3.98 29.82
CA HIS A 555 -7.49 3.74 29.30
C HIS A 555 -7.69 4.56 28.03
N ILE A 556 -8.37 3.97 27.06
CA ILE A 556 -8.55 4.55 25.72
C ILE A 556 -10.04 4.54 25.37
N PHE A 557 -10.51 5.67 24.85
CA PHE A 557 -11.78 5.80 24.13
C PHE A 557 -11.47 6.25 22.71
N LYS A 558 -12.04 5.56 21.72
CA LYS A 558 -12.07 6.00 20.33
C LYS A 558 -13.52 6.22 19.94
N GLY A 559 -13.82 7.35 19.32
CA GLY A 559 -15.18 7.68 18.93
C GLY A 559 -15.26 8.46 17.63
N ALA A 560 -16.39 8.33 16.94
CA ALA A 560 -16.71 9.10 15.75
C ALA A 560 -18.16 9.60 15.83
N VAL A 561 -18.38 10.86 15.47
CA VAL A 561 -19.72 11.46 15.36
C VAL A 561 -20.10 11.57 13.90
N TYR A 562 -21.17 10.89 13.51
CA TYR A 562 -21.69 10.90 12.15
C TYR A 562 -23.15 11.35 12.13
N ASN A 563 -23.46 12.31 11.25
CA ASN A 563 -24.82 12.82 10.99
C ASN A 563 -25.55 13.36 12.24
N SER A 564 -24.85 14.11 13.11
CA SER A 564 -25.48 14.85 14.21
C SER A 564 -25.97 16.23 13.76
N THR A 565 -27.04 16.73 14.39
CA THR A 565 -27.57 18.09 14.14
C THR A 565 -26.96 19.16 15.05
N SER A 566 -26.15 18.75 16.04
CA SER A 566 -25.45 19.61 16.99
C SER A 566 -24.23 18.89 17.59
N ASP A 567 -23.39 19.62 18.33
CA ASP A 567 -22.30 19.03 19.10
C ASP A 567 -22.85 17.96 20.06
N VAL A 568 -22.27 16.76 20.03
CA VAL A 568 -22.60 15.67 20.94
C VAL A 568 -21.82 15.87 22.24
N LEU A 569 -22.54 16.04 23.35
CA LEU A 569 -21.94 16.07 24.68
C LEU A 569 -21.67 14.63 25.14
N VAL A 570 -20.49 14.38 25.70
CA VAL A 570 -20.05 13.05 26.16
C VAL A 570 -19.71 13.11 27.64
N SER A 571 -20.23 12.13 28.40
CA SER A 571 -19.89 11.85 29.79
C SER A 571 -19.27 10.46 29.86
N LEU A 572 -17.94 10.39 30.01
CA LEU A 572 -17.19 9.13 29.96
C LEU A 572 -16.58 8.82 31.33
N THR A 573 -16.80 7.61 31.83
CA THR A 573 -16.16 7.11 33.06
C THR A 573 -15.51 5.76 32.82
N PHE A 574 -14.33 5.56 33.40
CA PHE A 574 -13.68 4.25 33.49
C PHE A 574 -13.70 3.80 34.95
N GLU A 575 -14.15 2.58 35.22
CA GLU A 575 -14.12 2.02 36.57
C GLU A 575 -12.68 2.02 37.10
N GLY A 576 -12.49 2.58 38.29
CA GLY A 576 -11.16 2.71 38.91
C GLY A 576 -10.43 4.03 38.59
N VAL A 577 -10.89 4.80 37.60
CA VAL A 577 -10.34 6.13 37.33
C VAL A 577 -10.92 7.16 38.32
N GLY A 578 -10.03 7.85 39.02
CA GLY A 578 -10.38 8.81 40.06
C GLY A 578 -10.50 10.25 39.57
N ARG A 579 -11.02 11.12 40.44
CA ARG A 579 -11.03 12.58 40.19
C ARG A 579 -9.60 13.09 40.02
N GLY A 580 -9.40 13.94 39.01
CA GLY A 580 -8.13 14.61 38.76
C GLY A 580 -7.19 13.86 37.81
N THR A 581 -7.50 12.61 37.45
CA THR A 581 -6.78 11.88 36.39
C THR A 581 -6.79 12.70 35.11
N LYS A 582 -5.63 12.82 34.48
CA LYS A 582 -5.46 13.55 33.23
C LYS A 582 -5.67 12.61 32.06
N ALA A 583 -6.21 13.15 30.97
CA ALA A 583 -6.26 12.46 29.71
C ALA A 583 -6.00 13.46 28.59
N ASP A 584 -5.31 13.02 27.55
CA ASP A 584 -5.17 13.78 26.32
C ASP A 584 -6.33 13.38 25.39
N LEU A 585 -7.13 14.36 25.00
CA LEU A 585 -8.24 14.25 24.07
C LEU A 585 -7.83 14.90 22.74
N THR A 586 -7.65 14.08 21.72
CA THR A 586 -7.40 14.52 20.34
C THR A 586 -8.69 14.42 19.54
N ILE A 587 -9.07 15.51 18.86
CA ILE A 587 -10.23 15.56 17.97
C ILE A 587 -9.77 15.98 16.58
N LEU A 588 -10.17 15.22 15.56
CA LEU A 588 -10.03 15.53 14.15
C LEU A 588 -11.34 16.11 13.60
N THR A 589 -11.24 17.20 12.85
CA THR A 589 -12.34 17.81 12.09
C THR A 589 -11.84 18.34 10.75
N ALA A 590 -12.72 18.58 9.79
CA ALA A 590 -12.41 19.35 8.58
C ALA A 590 -13.35 20.56 8.44
N PRO A 591 -13.01 21.55 7.58
CA PRO A 591 -13.84 22.74 7.34
C PRO A 591 -15.23 22.43 6.77
N ASP A 592 -15.35 21.37 5.97
CA ASP A 592 -16.59 20.94 5.33
C ASP A 592 -16.63 19.42 5.09
N PRO A 593 -17.80 18.81 4.85
CA PRO A 593 -17.95 17.36 4.67
C PRO A 593 -17.22 16.78 3.46
N PHE A 594 -16.87 17.60 2.47
CA PHE A 594 -16.23 17.19 1.21
C PHE A 594 -14.77 17.62 1.13
N ALA A 595 -14.20 18.13 2.23
CA ALA A 595 -12.79 18.49 2.29
C ALA A 595 -11.89 17.27 1.99
N MET A 596 -10.86 17.50 1.18
CA MET A 596 -9.90 16.51 0.68
C MET A 596 -8.48 17.06 0.80
N ASN A 597 -7.48 16.16 0.89
CA ASN A 597 -6.07 16.53 0.79
C ASN A 597 -5.55 16.12 -0.60
N GLU A 598 -5.25 17.12 -1.43
CA GLU A 598 -4.75 16.94 -2.79
C GLU A 598 -3.22 16.93 -2.84
N VAL A 599 -2.62 16.35 -3.90
CA VAL A 599 -1.16 16.40 -4.12
C VAL A 599 -0.70 17.83 -4.30
N GLY A 600 0.32 18.23 -3.53
CA GLY A 600 0.79 19.61 -3.43
C GLY A 600 -0.20 20.58 -2.76
N GLY A 601 -1.35 20.08 -2.30
CA GLY A 601 -2.40 20.84 -1.65
C GLY A 601 -2.14 21.12 -0.16
N SER A 602 -3.02 21.91 0.45
CA SER A 602 -3.00 22.14 1.90
C SER A 602 -3.63 20.98 2.65
N ASN A 603 -3.13 20.68 3.86
CA ASN A 603 -3.81 19.75 4.75
C ASN A 603 -5.11 20.37 5.29
N MET A 604 -6.23 19.73 5.00
CA MET A 604 -7.57 20.14 5.40
C MET A 604 -8.02 19.52 6.74
N VAL A 605 -7.33 18.50 7.25
CA VAL A 605 -7.66 17.88 8.55
C VAL A 605 -7.06 18.71 9.69
N ASN A 606 -7.95 19.29 10.50
CA ASN A 606 -7.59 19.95 11.74
C ASN A 606 -7.47 18.92 12.85
N SER A 607 -6.28 18.80 13.44
CA SER A 607 -6.06 17.99 14.65
C SER A 607 -5.89 18.88 15.86
N LYS A 608 -6.69 18.66 16.90
CA LYS A 608 -6.61 19.39 18.16
C LYS A 608 -6.51 18.44 19.34
N THR A 609 -5.34 18.44 19.99
CA THR A 609 -5.13 17.74 21.27
C THR A 609 -5.31 18.71 22.44
N THR A 610 -6.12 18.32 23.41
CA THR A 610 -6.33 19.05 24.66
C THR A 610 -6.21 18.13 25.85
N GLN A 611 -5.48 18.55 26.88
CA GLN A 611 -5.45 17.82 28.14
C GLN A 611 -6.68 18.18 28.97
N ILE A 612 -7.49 17.17 29.29
CA ILE A 612 -8.66 17.30 30.16
C ILE A 612 -8.42 16.55 31.48
N LYS A 613 -9.29 16.78 32.46
CA LYS A 613 -9.20 16.14 33.78
C LYS A 613 -10.53 15.53 34.17
N ALA A 614 -10.47 14.34 34.74
CA ALA A 614 -11.61 13.67 35.33
C ALA A 614 -12.20 14.52 36.48
N GLY A 615 -13.49 14.78 36.40
CA GLY A 615 -14.30 15.51 37.37
C GLY A 615 -14.70 14.65 38.57
N LYS A 616 -15.90 14.90 39.11
CA LYS A 616 -16.43 14.08 40.20
C LYS A 616 -16.66 12.65 39.70
N LYS A 617 -16.42 11.65 40.56
CA LYS A 617 -16.57 10.22 40.22
C LYS A 617 -15.72 9.72 39.02
N GLY A 618 -14.65 10.42 38.64
CA GLY A 618 -13.79 9.98 37.54
C GLY A 618 -14.28 10.37 36.14
N GLU A 619 -15.29 11.23 36.04
CA GLU A 619 -15.94 11.58 34.77
C GLU A 619 -15.10 12.52 33.90
N PHE A 620 -14.83 12.12 32.65
CA PHE A 620 -14.38 13.02 31.60
C PHE A 620 -15.60 13.56 30.84
N SER A 621 -15.79 14.88 30.86
CA SER A 621 -16.85 15.55 30.11
C SER A 621 -16.25 16.36 28.96
N PHE A 622 -16.70 16.11 27.73
CA PHE A 622 -16.24 16.82 26.55
C PHE A 622 -17.35 16.88 25.48
N LYS A 623 -17.09 17.56 24.37
CA LYS A 623 -18.03 17.69 23.26
C LYS A 623 -17.36 17.33 21.94
N LEU A 624 -18.09 16.66 21.08
CA LEU A 624 -17.65 16.23 19.77
C LEU A 624 -18.56 16.88 18.70
N PRO A 625 -18.00 17.69 17.78
CA PRO A 625 -18.77 18.25 16.67
C PRO A 625 -19.34 17.18 15.73
N ASN A 626 -20.33 17.55 14.91
CA ASN A 626 -20.72 16.70 13.78
C ASN A 626 -19.52 16.43 12.86
N LEU A 627 -19.44 15.22 12.31
CA LEU A 627 -18.33 14.76 11.47
C LEU A 627 -16.99 14.98 12.18
N SER A 628 -16.81 14.34 13.33
CA SER A 628 -15.54 14.37 14.07
C SER A 628 -15.09 12.97 14.44
N ILE A 629 -13.78 12.78 14.53
CA ILE A 629 -13.13 11.57 15.02
C ILE A 629 -12.32 11.96 16.25
N ALA A 630 -12.41 11.18 17.32
CA ALA A 630 -11.77 11.51 18.58
C ALA A 630 -11.12 10.30 19.24
N VAL A 631 -10.00 10.56 19.90
CA VAL A 631 -9.35 9.62 20.80
C VAL A 631 -9.05 10.31 22.12
N LEU A 632 -9.43 9.67 23.21
CA LEU A 632 -9.05 10.05 24.57
C LEU A 632 -8.18 8.95 25.16
N THR A 633 -6.99 9.31 25.62
CA THR A 633 -6.05 8.38 26.27
C THR A 633 -5.67 8.96 27.64
N THR A 634 -5.81 8.16 28.72
CA THR A 634 -5.40 8.61 30.07
C THR A 634 -3.89 8.62 30.23
N ASN A 635 -3.38 9.55 31.04
CA ASN A 635 -1.94 9.80 31.27
C ASN A 635 -1.43 9.20 32.57
#